data_AF-A0AAJ0B4H4-F1
#
_entry.id   AF-A0AAJ0B4H4-F1
#
_cell.length_a   1.000
_cell.length_b   1.000
_cell.length_c   1.000
_cell.angle_alpha   90.00
_cell.angle_beta   90.00
_cell.angle_gamma   90.00
#
_symmetry.space_group_name_H-M   'P 1'
#
loop_
_entity.id
_entity.type
_entity.pdbx_description
1 polymer ?
#
loop_
_entity_poly.entity_id
_entity_poly.type
_entity_poly.pdbx_seq_one_letter_code
_entity_poly.pdbx_strand_id
1 'polypeptide(L)'
;MLCKTKSFAISSASLHQEHFPQRPEKMPPKTTPKPGGGGTFTYCVGSNPPFTPEEYNKDPARRQRALDLLAKNDLYSATVVTFNLPERDTYVYHAMTAVRLAEVQRVVSMGGVNGLHAWYRDEEGKPLDPPPQADIQSYIQIFSPKTSTPQALKSHLANAKKSSIRHLSATHLLAHRYIHPSYSSPTSNPNLNAIPKSKNPHTSLPPNPSLDFWSWSALSLQYAGPTSSQPLQSHHVLPILMHHFGCATPTHEALSILRLLSAGRPIADIGSGNGYWTHMLRSYNLTVHAVDNLQSEWRTNWIADTIPSDGVTYLAQHAGGKDMVMLLVYPVVGGSVAGGTEGSFTRGLVEAYKGDTIAVVGTQNGNGYTGFRGMTMAEYMAREQPEWVKVVQIPLPSFAGKDEALFVFQRGERAPPRDEGLGKAEDGSKDA
;
A
#
# COMPACT_ATOMS: atom_id res chain seq x y z
N MET A 1 39.14 19.30 -36.02
CA MET A 1 39.15 20.52 -35.18
C MET A 1 37.73 20.78 -34.68
N LEU A 2 37.59 20.86 -33.36
CA LEU A 2 36.46 21.24 -32.51
C LEU A 2 35.05 21.33 -33.11
N CYS A 3 34.16 20.44 -32.64
CA CYS A 3 32.74 20.76 -32.50
C CYS A 3 32.41 20.75 -30.99
N LYS A 4 32.07 21.92 -30.44
CA LYS A 4 31.77 22.14 -29.02
C LYS A 4 30.37 21.61 -28.70
N THR A 5 30.29 20.63 -27.80
CA THR A 5 29.06 20.19 -27.13
C THR A 5 28.64 21.22 -26.08
N LYS A 6 27.42 21.75 -26.18
CA LYS A 6 26.78 22.54 -25.13
C LYS A 6 26.24 21.59 -24.06
N SER A 7 26.76 21.73 -22.85
CA SER A 7 26.27 21.09 -21.64
C SER A 7 24.95 21.75 -21.20
N PHE A 8 23.88 20.96 -21.04
CA PHE A 8 22.67 21.41 -20.34
C PHE A 8 22.82 21.02 -18.87
N ALA A 9 23.10 22.01 -18.04
CA ALA A 9 23.04 21.87 -16.58
C ALA A 9 21.57 21.93 -16.15
N ILE A 10 21.04 20.86 -15.59
CA ILE A 10 19.77 20.87 -14.85
C ILE A 10 20.13 21.22 -13.41
N SER A 11 19.74 22.42 -12.99
CA SER A 11 19.94 22.94 -11.64
C SER A 11 19.19 22.09 -10.62
N SER A 12 19.89 21.68 -9.57
CA SER A 12 19.33 21.12 -8.34
C SER A 12 18.59 22.21 -7.57
N ALA A 13 17.33 22.44 -7.91
CA ALA A 13 16.44 23.28 -7.12
C ALA A 13 15.90 22.46 -5.94
N SER A 14 16.14 22.97 -4.73
CA SER A 14 15.47 22.57 -3.50
C SER A 14 13.96 22.55 -3.73
N LEU A 15 13.32 21.39 -3.53
CA LEU A 15 11.86 21.25 -3.57
C LEU A 15 11.27 21.95 -2.35
N HIS A 16 11.17 23.27 -2.42
CA HIS A 16 10.20 24.00 -1.62
C HIS A 16 8.79 23.58 -2.04
N GLN A 17 7.92 23.61 -1.05
CA GLN A 17 6.52 23.22 -1.07
C GLN A 17 5.72 24.10 -2.05
N GLU A 18 5.79 23.83 -3.35
CA GLU A 18 5.02 24.55 -4.36
C GLU A 18 3.67 23.85 -4.62
N HIS A 19 2.65 24.51 -4.07
CA HIS A 19 1.29 24.72 -4.57
C HIS A 19 0.74 23.73 -5.62
N PHE A 20 -0.35 23.08 -5.24
CA PHE A 20 -1.27 22.36 -6.12
C PHE A 20 -1.64 23.21 -7.36
N PRO A 21 -1.55 22.66 -8.59
CA PRO A 21 -2.14 23.32 -9.74
C PRO A 21 -3.66 23.38 -9.57
N GLN A 22 -4.20 24.59 -9.71
CA GLN A 22 -5.62 24.92 -9.56
C GLN A 22 -6.49 24.03 -10.46
N ARG A 23 -7.49 23.37 -9.86
CA ARG A 23 -8.62 22.79 -10.61
C ARG A 23 -9.63 23.93 -10.86
N PRO A 24 -10.19 24.09 -12.06
CA PRO A 24 -11.22 25.09 -12.29
C PRO A 24 -12.43 24.83 -11.39
N GLU A 25 -12.95 25.89 -10.78
CA GLU A 25 -14.15 25.87 -9.96
C GLU A 25 -15.34 25.36 -10.79
N LYS A 26 -16.05 24.37 -10.23
CA LYS A 26 -17.31 23.78 -10.72
C LYS A 26 -17.21 22.99 -12.04
N MET A 27 -16.89 21.70 -11.91
CA MET A 27 -17.49 20.72 -12.83
C MET A 27 -18.95 20.46 -12.43
N PRO A 28 -19.88 20.35 -13.40
CA PRO A 28 -21.25 19.95 -13.11
C PRO A 28 -21.25 18.56 -12.45
N PRO A 29 -22.24 18.27 -11.58
CA PRO A 29 -22.36 16.96 -10.96
C PRO A 29 -22.41 15.89 -12.05
N LYS A 30 -21.44 14.95 -12.03
CA LYS A 30 -21.50 13.77 -12.89
C LYS A 30 -22.80 13.04 -12.57
N THR A 31 -23.66 12.90 -13.56
CA THR A 31 -24.86 12.06 -13.46
C THR A 31 -24.43 10.66 -13.06
N THR A 32 -24.92 10.21 -11.91
CA THR A 32 -24.85 8.81 -11.52
C THR A 32 -25.44 7.95 -12.64
N PRO A 33 -24.78 6.87 -13.08
CA PRO A 33 -25.38 5.96 -14.04
C PRO A 33 -26.70 5.46 -13.46
N LYS A 34 -27.80 5.67 -14.19
CA LYS A 34 -29.08 5.07 -13.83
C LYS A 34 -28.91 3.55 -13.82
N PRO A 35 -29.37 2.83 -12.77
CA PRO A 35 -29.47 1.38 -12.83
C PRO A 35 -30.49 1.04 -13.91
N GLY A 36 -30.01 0.55 -15.06
CA GLY A 36 -30.83 0.28 -16.25
C GLY A 36 -30.21 0.73 -17.58
N GLY A 37 -29.11 1.50 -17.58
CA GLY A 37 -28.32 1.71 -18.79
C GLY A 37 -27.40 0.52 -19.04
N GLY A 38 -27.69 -0.31 -20.05
CA GLY A 38 -26.97 -1.54 -20.40
C GLY A 38 -25.53 -1.35 -20.91
N GLY A 39 -24.75 -0.45 -20.32
CA GLY A 39 -23.31 -0.36 -20.56
C GLY A 39 -22.58 -1.47 -19.83
N THR A 40 -21.76 -2.24 -20.55
CA THR A 40 -20.83 -3.21 -19.95
C THR A 40 -19.81 -2.50 -19.05
N PHE A 41 -19.68 -2.98 -17.81
CA PHE A 41 -18.66 -2.51 -16.87
C PHE A 41 -17.26 -2.61 -17.49
N THR A 42 -16.44 -1.58 -17.30
CA THR A 42 -15.07 -1.53 -17.83
C THR A 42 -14.07 -1.76 -16.70
N TYR A 43 -13.42 -2.92 -16.69
CA TYR A 43 -12.36 -3.22 -15.71
C TYR A 43 -11.08 -2.45 -15.99
N CYS A 44 -10.65 -2.27 -17.24
CA CYS A 44 -9.45 -1.49 -17.56
C CYS A 44 -9.66 -0.57 -18.76
N VAL A 45 -9.51 0.74 -18.54
CA VAL A 45 -9.70 1.75 -19.58
C VAL A 45 -8.67 1.58 -20.69
N GLY A 46 -9.18 1.45 -21.92
CA GLY A 46 -8.39 1.27 -23.13
C GLY A 46 -7.98 -0.19 -23.42
N SER A 47 -8.32 -1.15 -22.56
CA SER A 47 -7.97 -2.56 -22.82
C SER A 47 -8.71 -3.13 -24.04
N ASN A 48 -7.99 -3.82 -24.92
CA ASN A 48 -8.53 -4.52 -26.09
C ASN A 48 -7.67 -5.76 -26.43
N PRO A 49 -8.20 -7.00 -26.27
CA PRO A 49 -9.52 -7.33 -25.76
C PRO A 49 -9.71 -6.88 -24.30
N PRO A 50 -10.96 -6.68 -23.84
CA PRO A 50 -11.23 -6.22 -22.48
C PRO A 50 -10.48 -7.05 -21.44
N PHE A 51 -9.79 -6.39 -20.51
CA PHE A 51 -9.21 -7.08 -19.36
C PHE A 51 -10.31 -7.50 -18.40
N THR A 52 -10.21 -8.71 -17.83
CA THR A 52 -10.94 -9.08 -16.61
C THR A 52 -9.98 -9.76 -15.62
N PRO A 53 -10.15 -9.55 -14.30
CA PRO A 53 -9.37 -10.27 -13.29
C PRO A 53 -9.49 -11.80 -13.39
N GLU A 54 -10.69 -12.28 -13.74
CA GLU A 54 -10.99 -13.70 -13.86
C GLU A 54 -10.19 -14.37 -14.99
N GLU A 55 -10.12 -13.74 -16.17
CA GLU A 55 -9.30 -14.23 -17.28
C GLU A 55 -7.82 -14.14 -16.98
N TYR A 56 -7.37 -13.04 -16.36
CA TYR A 56 -5.96 -12.90 -15.94
C TYR A 56 -5.56 -14.03 -14.98
N ASN A 57 -6.42 -14.35 -14.00
CA ASN A 57 -6.17 -15.40 -13.03
C ASN A 57 -6.09 -16.80 -13.65
N LYS A 58 -6.75 -17.02 -14.80
CA LYS A 58 -6.74 -18.28 -15.56
C LYS A 58 -5.64 -18.36 -16.62
N ASP A 59 -4.87 -17.29 -16.85
CA ASP A 59 -3.80 -17.23 -17.85
C ASP A 59 -2.40 -17.09 -17.20
N PRO A 60 -1.83 -18.19 -16.68
CA PRO A 60 -0.48 -18.17 -16.11
C PRO A 60 0.60 -17.82 -17.14
N ALA A 61 0.35 -18.07 -18.44
CA ALA A 61 1.29 -17.74 -19.50
C ALA A 61 1.40 -16.23 -19.71
N ARG A 62 0.28 -15.49 -19.64
CA ARG A 62 0.28 -14.02 -19.66
C ARG A 62 1.04 -13.42 -18.51
N ARG A 63 0.83 -13.95 -17.29
CA ARG A 63 1.62 -13.54 -16.13
C ARG A 63 3.11 -13.82 -16.34
N GLN A 64 3.48 -14.99 -16.84
CA GLN A 64 4.88 -15.32 -17.10
C GLN A 64 5.50 -14.37 -18.14
N ARG A 65 4.80 -14.06 -19.24
CA ARG A 65 5.27 -13.07 -20.23
C ARG A 65 5.52 -11.70 -19.60
N ALA A 66 4.61 -11.24 -18.72
CA ALA A 66 4.81 -9.98 -18.00
C ALA A 66 6.03 -10.03 -17.08
N LEU A 67 6.24 -11.12 -16.34
CA LEU A 67 7.41 -11.32 -15.49
C LEU A 67 8.72 -11.32 -16.29
N ASP A 68 8.74 -11.96 -17.46
CA ASP A 68 9.90 -12.00 -18.36
C ASP A 68 10.26 -10.60 -18.91
N LEU A 69 9.26 -9.74 -19.11
CA LEU A 69 9.43 -8.35 -19.52
C LEU A 69 9.93 -7.47 -18.35
N LEU A 70 9.36 -7.64 -17.16
CA LEU A 70 9.84 -6.98 -15.94
C LEU A 70 11.30 -7.35 -15.65
N ALA A 71 11.69 -8.60 -15.84
CA ALA A 71 13.09 -9.05 -15.68
C ALA A 71 14.08 -8.32 -16.61
N LYS A 72 13.58 -7.72 -17.70
CA LYS A 72 14.35 -6.89 -18.65
C LYS A 72 14.20 -5.38 -18.41
N ASN A 73 13.56 -4.98 -17.31
CA ASN A 73 13.18 -3.60 -17.01
C ASN A 73 12.29 -2.95 -18.09
N ASP A 74 11.49 -3.76 -18.76
CA ASP A 74 10.47 -3.31 -19.71
C ASP A 74 9.10 -3.21 -19.00
N LEU A 75 8.95 -2.17 -18.17
CA LEU A 75 7.71 -1.84 -17.49
C LEU A 75 6.58 -1.59 -18.49
N TYR A 76 6.88 -0.88 -19.59
CA TYR A 76 5.88 -0.54 -20.60
C TYR A 76 5.21 -1.79 -21.15
N SER A 77 5.99 -2.71 -21.71
CA SER A 77 5.45 -3.91 -22.32
C SER A 77 4.84 -4.84 -21.28
N ALA A 78 5.41 -4.91 -20.07
CA ALA A 78 4.83 -5.69 -18.98
C ALA A 78 3.42 -5.19 -18.62
N THR A 79 3.24 -3.88 -18.44
CA THR A 79 1.92 -3.28 -18.17
C THR A 79 0.95 -3.51 -19.33
N VAL A 80 1.41 -3.33 -20.57
CA VAL A 80 0.62 -3.58 -21.79
C VAL A 80 0.11 -5.02 -21.82
N VAL A 81 1.00 -6.00 -21.62
CA VAL A 81 0.65 -7.42 -21.59
C VAL A 81 -0.29 -7.73 -20.43
N THR A 82 0.00 -7.27 -19.21
CA THR A 82 -0.80 -7.55 -18.01
C THR A 82 -2.24 -7.05 -18.12
N PHE A 83 -2.47 -5.93 -18.82
CA PHE A 83 -3.80 -5.29 -18.90
C PHE A 83 -4.41 -5.24 -20.30
N ASN A 84 -3.81 -5.90 -21.29
CA ASN A 84 -4.27 -5.91 -22.70
C ASN A 84 -4.40 -4.49 -23.25
N LEU A 85 -3.44 -3.62 -22.93
CA LEU A 85 -3.47 -2.24 -23.39
C LEU A 85 -3.05 -2.17 -24.86
N PRO A 86 -3.40 -1.10 -25.59
CA PRO A 86 -2.88 -0.87 -26.92
C PRO A 86 -1.36 -0.72 -26.89
N GLU A 87 -0.70 -1.16 -27.96
CA GLU A 87 0.75 -1.01 -28.13
C GLU A 87 1.20 0.45 -28.01
N ARG A 88 0.36 1.40 -28.44
CA ARG A 88 0.57 2.85 -28.30
C ARG A 88 -0.38 3.41 -27.24
N ASP A 89 -0.05 3.16 -25.98
CA ASP A 89 -0.84 3.66 -24.87
C ASP A 89 -0.62 5.16 -24.64
N THR A 90 -1.72 5.91 -24.58
CA THR A 90 -1.71 7.38 -24.38
C THR A 90 -2.43 7.81 -23.11
N TYR A 91 -2.84 6.85 -22.26
CA TYR A 91 -3.52 7.15 -21.01
C TYR A 91 -2.62 8.00 -20.11
N VAL A 92 -3.22 8.98 -19.43
CA VAL A 92 -2.54 9.84 -18.48
C VAL A 92 -2.88 9.38 -17.06
N TYR A 93 -1.86 8.95 -16.35
CA TYR A 93 -1.93 8.50 -14.97
C TYR A 93 -1.79 9.71 -14.05
N HIS A 94 -2.77 9.92 -13.18
CA HIS A 94 -2.85 11.05 -12.27
C HIS A 94 -2.61 10.61 -10.82
N ALA A 95 -1.53 11.11 -10.21
CA ALA A 95 -1.35 11.07 -8.76
C ALA A 95 -0.97 12.47 -8.26
N MET A 96 0.17 12.63 -7.58
CA MET A 96 0.76 13.95 -7.32
C MET A 96 1.20 14.65 -8.61
N THR A 97 1.61 13.87 -9.61
CA THR A 97 1.97 14.34 -10.95
C THR A 97 1.21 13.54 -12.00
N ALA A 98 1.08 14.11 -13.20
CA ALA A 98 0.49 13.43 -14.36
C ALA A 98 1.61 12.84 -15.23
N VAL A 99 1.53 11.55 -15.55
CA VAL A 99 2.55 10.84 -16.35
C VAL A 99 1.90 9.90 -17.37
N ARG A 100 2.59 9.62 -18.47
CA ARG A 100 2.24 8.56 -19.42
C ARG A 100 3.17 7.37 -19.27
N LEU A 101 2.70 6.17 -19.62
CA LEU A 101 3.49 4.94 -19.49
C LEU A 101 4.83 5.01 -20.23
N ALA A 102 4.84 5.56 -21.47
CA ALA A 102 6.08 5.75 -22.24
C ALA A 102 7.05 6.74 -21.59
N GLU A 103 6.56 7.77 -20.90
CA GLU A 103 7.39 8.74 -20.19
C GLU A 103 8.06 8.07 -18.99
N VAL A 104 7.29 7.31 -18.22
CA VAL A 104 7.79 6.52 -17.09
C VAL A 104 8.85 5.52 -17.55
N GLN A 105 8.61 4.80 -18.65
CA GLN A 105 9.59 3.85 -19.19
C GLN A 105 10.93 4.51 -19.56
N ARG A 106 10.89 5.72 -20.14
CA ARG A 106 12.13 6.47 -20.43
C ARG A 106 12.91 6.77 -19.15
N VAL A 107 12.22 7.13 -18.06
CA VAL A 107 12.87 7.38 -16.77
C VAL A 107 13.42 6.10 -16.15
N VAL A 108 12.69 4.98 -16.24
CA VAL A 108 13.19 3.65 -15.83
C VAL A 108 14.51 3.34 -16.55
N SER A 109 14.59 3.59 -17.86
CA SER A 109 15.81 3.36 -18.65
C SER A 109 16.98 4.29 -18.27
N MET A 110 16.72 5.43 -17.63
CA MET A 110 17.78 6.32 -17.12
C MET A 110 18.36 5.85 -15.78
N GLY A 111 17.64 5.01 -15.03
CA GLY A 111 18.07 4.55 -13.70
C GLY A 111 18.24 5.69 -12.69
N GLY A 112 19.21 5.54 -11.78
CA GLY A 112 19.41 6.45 -10.64
C GLY A 112 20.06 7.80 -10.93
N VAL A 113 20.24 8.18 -12.20
CA VAL A 113 20.87 9.45 -12.58
C VAL A 113 20.13 10.64 -11.94
N ASN A 114 20.86 11.74 -11.69
CA ASN A 114 20.33 12.96 -11.06
C ASN A 114 19.61 12.73 -9.71
N GLY A 115 19.98 11.66 -8.98
CA GLY A 115 19.41 11.37 -7.67
C GLY A 115 17.99 10.79 -7.71
N LEU A 116 17.53 10.29 -8.86
CA LEU A 116 16.20 9.67 -8.97
C LEU A 116 16.01 8.47 -8.03
N HIS A 117 17.11 7.82 -7.61
CA HIS A 117 17.12 6.71 -6.65
C HIS A 117 17.79 7.07 -5.30
N ALA A 118 17.93 8.36 -4.98
CA ALA A 118 18.57 8.84 -3.75
C ALA A 118 17.66 8.69 -2.52
N TRP A 119 17.24 7.45 -2.21
CA TRP A 119 16.30 7.13 -1.12
C TRP A 119 16.93 7.23 0.26
N TYR A 120 18.24 7.01 0.35
CA TYR A 120 18.98 6.91 1.60
C TYR A 120 20.00 8.04 1.68
N ARG A 121 20.12 8.63 2.86
CA ARG A 121 21.02 9.76 3.13
C ARG A 121 21.78 9.52 4.43
N ASP A 122 23.00 10.04 4.51
CA ASP A 122 23.77 10.09 5.75
C ASP A 122 23.23 11.18 6.69
N GLU A 123 23.89 11.35 7.84
CA GLU A 123 23.52 12.31 8.87
C GLU A 123 23.63 13.75 8.37
N GLU A 124 24.53 14.01 7.42
CA GLU A 124 24.71 15.29 6.74
C GLU A 124 23.69 15.53 5.59
N GLY A 125 22.81 14.56 5.33
CA GLY A 125 21.77 14.64 4.31
C GLY A 125 22.27 14.37 2.89
N LYS A 126 23.52 13.92 2.71
CA LYS A 126 24.08 13.56 1.41
C LYS A 126 23.57 12.17 0.99
N PRO A 127 23.24 11.96 -0.30
CA PRO A 127 22.84 10.65 -0.80
C PRO A 127 23.88 9.57 -0.55
N LEU A 128 23.44 8.44 0.00
CA LEU A 128 24.23 7.21 0.12
C LEU A 128 24.23 6.44 -1.20
N ASP A 129 25.23 5.57 -1.37
CA ASP A 129 25.25 4.62 -2.48
C ASP A 129 24.04 3.68 -2.43
N PRO A 130 23.50 3.28 -3.59
CA PRO A 130 22.40 2.32 -3.63
C PRO A 130 22.77 0.99 -2.93
N PRO A 131 21.80 0.34 -2.27
CA PRO A 131 22.04 -0.94 -1.62
C PRO A 131 22.41 -2.03 -2.64
N PRO A 132 23.26 -3.00 -2.27
CA PRO A 132 23.56 -4.15 -3.11
C PRO A 132 22.30 -4.91 -3.54
N GLN A 133 22.28 -5.46 -4.75
CA GLN A 133 21.10 -6.17 -5.27
C GLN A 133 20.65 -7.34 -4.39
N ALA A 134 21.58 -8.06 -3.75
CA ALA A 134 21.28 -9.14 -2.82
C ALA A 134 20.52 -8.65 -1.57
N ASP A 135 20.75 -7.42 -1.13
CA ASP A 135 20.05 -6.84 0.02
C ASP A 135 18.62 -6.47 -0.36
N ILE A 136 18.40 -5.91 -1.54
CA ILE A 136 17.06 -5.63 -2.09
C ILE A 136 16.28 -6.95 -2.27
N GLN A 137 16.90 -7.98 -2.84
CA GLN A 137 16.28 -9.31 -2.94
C GLN A 137 15.92 -9.87 -1.57
N SER A 138 16.79 -9.71 -0.57
CA SER A 138 16.49 -10.14 0.79
C SER A 138 15.31 -9.38 1.40
N TYR A 139 15.17 -8.08 1.10
CA TYR A 139 14.01 -7.28 1.51
C TYR A 139 12.71 -7.80 0.86
N ILE A 140 12.74 -8.07 -0.45
CA ILE A 140 11.59 -8.65 -1.18
C ILE A 140 11.16 -9.99 -0.58
N GLN A 141 12.11 -10.85 -0.18
CA GLN A 141 11.81 -12.17 0.40
C GLN A 141 11.10 -12.13 1.75
N ILE A 142 11.09 -10.97 2.44
CA ILE A 142 10.31 -10.78 3.66
C ILE A 142 8.82 -11.01 3.40
N PHE A 143 8.33 -10.57 2.24
CA PHE A 143 6.91 -10.58 1.89
C PHE A 143 6.52 -11.79 1.03
N SER A 144 7.45 -12.72 0.83
CA SER A 144 7.24 -13.92 0.04
C SER A 144 6.28 -14.87 0.75
N PRO A 145 5.25 -15.41 0.08
CA PRO A 145 4.38 -16.43 0.67
C PRO A 145 5.12 -17.75 0.99
N LYS A 146 6.35 -17.93 0.50
CA LYS A 146 7.19 -19.11 0.77
C LYS A 146 7.91 -19.03 2.12
N THR A 147 8.02 -17.84 2.71
CA THR A 147 8.78 -17.60 3.93
C THR A 147 7.83 -17.29 5.09
N SER A 148 8.32 -17.45 6.32
CA SER A 148 7.67 -16.90 7.50
C SER A 148 8.20 -15.48 7.67
N THR A 149 7.34 -14.46 7.58
CA THR A 149 7.75 -13.05 7.71
C THR A 149 8.59 -12.78 8.97
N PRO A 150 8.20 -13.22 10.19
CA PRO A 150 9.06 -13.02 11.38
C PRO A 150 10.46 -13.62 11.22
N GLN A 151 10.57 -14.82 10.64
CA GLN A 151 11.87 -15.47 10.43
C GLN A 151 12.68 -14.80 9.32
N ALA A 152 12.01 -14.40 8.24
CA ALA A 152 12.61 -13.68 7.12
C ALA A 152 13.16 -12.32 7.57
N LEU A 153 12.43 -11.58 8.40
CA LEU A 153 12.90 -10.32 9.01
C LEU A 153 14.12 -10.52 9.90
N LYS A 154 14.09 -11.53 10.80
CA LYS A 154 15.24 -11.86 11.65
C LYS A 154 16.46 -12.24 10.83
N SER A 155 16.28 -13.05 9.78
CA SER A 155 17.36 -13.42 8.84
C SER A 155 17.84 -12.22 8.02
N HIS A 156 16.93 -11.30 7.66
CA HIS A 156 17.28 -10.05 6.99
C HIS A 156 18.24 -9.23 7.85
N LEU A 157 17.96 -9.09 9.15
CA LEU A 157 18.85 -8.39 10.10
C LEU A 157 20.16 -9.15 10.36
N ALA A 158 20.10 -10.45 10.66
CA ALA A 158 21.24 -11.22 11.14
C ALA A 158 22.40 -11.31 10.12
N ASN A 159 22.08 -11.24 8.83
CA ASN A 159 23.07 -11.29 7.75
C ASN A 159 23.48 -9.89 7.23
N ALA A 160 23.03 -8.82 7.88
CA ALA A 160 23.34 -7.45 7.49
C ALA A 160 24.63 -6.94 8.15
N LYS A 161 25.43 -6.16 7.41
CA LYS A 161 26.55 -5.39 8.02
C LYS A 161 25.95 -4.26 8.86
N LYS A 162 26.47 -4.02 10.07
CA LYS A 162 25.88 -3.06 11.05
C LYS A 162 25.59 -1.65 10.51
N SER A 163 26.38 -1.15 9.56
CA SER A 163 26.19 0.17 8.94
C SER A 163 25.49 0.14 7.59
N SER A 164 25.04 -1.02 7.11
CA SER A 164 24.36 -1.14 5.82
C SER A 164 22.92 -0.64 5.88
N ILE A 165 22.41 -0.15 4.75
CA ILE A 165 20.98 0.18 4.57
C ILE A 165 20.09 -1.00 4.97
N ARG A 166 20.50 -2.23 4.64
CA ARG A 166 19.82 -3.45 5.05
C ARG A 166 19.67 -3.55 6.57
N HIS A 167 20.72 -3.26 7.33
CA HIS A 167 20.66 -3.29 8.79
C HIS A 167 19.70 -2.24 9.32
N LEU A 168 19.79 -1.01 8.83
CA LEU A 168 18.88 0.09 9.22
C LEU A 168 17.42 -0.26 8.93
N SER A 169 17.14 -0.77 7.73
CA SER A 169 15.81 -1.18 7.28
C SER A 169 15.28 -2.35 8.11
N ALA A 170 16.08 -3.40 8.31
CA ALA A 170 15.68 -4.55 9.11
C ALA A 170 15.39 -4.18 10.57
N THR A 171 16.22 -3.34 11.19
CA THR A 171 16.02 -2.84 12.55
C THR A 171 14.74 -2.03 12.65
N HIS A 172 14.50 -1.12 11.70
CA HIS A 172 13.27 -0.32 11.64
C HIS A 172 12.03 -1.19 11.53
N LEU A 173 12.00 -2.14 10.60
CA LEU A 173 10.87 -3.04 10.38
C LEU A 173 10.61 -3.96 11.59
N LEU A 174 11.66 -4.44 12.25
CA LEU A 174 11.53 -5.27 13.45
C LEU A 174 10.99 -4.47 14.64
N ALA A 175 11.43 -3.22 14.81
CA ALA A 175 10.93 -2.36 15.89
C ALA A 175 9.43 -2.06 15.76
N HIS A 176 8.91 -2.02 14.54
CA HIS A 176 7.50 -1.74 14.27
C HIS A 176 6.62 -3.00 14.17
N ARG A 177 7.22 -4.19 14.02
CA ARG A 177 6.44 -5.43 13.95
C ARG A 177 5.92 -5.80 15.34
N TYR A 178 4.60 -5.79 15.49
CA TYR A 178 3.91 -6.12 16.72
C TYR A 178 2.76 -7.10 16.48
N ILE A 179 2.68 -8.14 17.31
CA ILE A 179 1.51 -9.02 17.44
C ILE A 179 1.26 -9.19 18.93
N HIS A 180 0.04 -8.87 19.38
CA HIS A 180 -0.32 -8.95 20.79
C HIS A 180 -0.06 -10.36 21.36
N PRO A 181 0.48 -10.51 22.59
CA PRO A 181 0.81 -11.80 23.19
C PRO A 181 -0.31 -12.86 23.11
N SER A 182 -1.57 -12.44 23.29
CA SER A 182 -2.77 -13.29 23.18
C SER A 182 -2.94 -13.98 21.81
N TYR A 183 -2.31 -13.45 20.76
CA TYR A 183 -2.32 -13.99 19.39
C TYR A 183 -0.96 -14.53 18.94
N SER A 184 0.05 -14.47 19.80
CA SER A 184 1.45 -14.71 19.46
C SER A 184 1.99 -16.00 20.08
N SER A 185 1.31 -16.52 21.12
CA SER A 185 1.62 -17.77 21.81
C SER A 185 1.34 -19.01 20.93
N PRO A 186 2.15 -20.08 21.02
CA PRO A 186 1.87 -21.38 20.38
C PRO A 186 0.50 -21.97 20.72
N THR A 187 -0.06 -21.63 21.89
CA THR A 187 -1.37 -22.11 22.36
C THR A 187 -2.53 -21.18 21.97
N SER A 188 -2.24 -20.02 21.37
CA SER A 188 -3.28 -19.08 20.95
C SER A 188 -4.07 -19.61 19.75
N ASN A 189 -5.35 -19.28 19.70
CA ASN A 189 -6.22 -19.57 18.57
C ASN A 189 -7.01 -18.30 18.18
N PRO A 190 -6.66 -17.61 17.09
CA PRO A 190 -5.61 -17.96 16.12
C PRO A 190 -4.19 -17.59 16.60
N ASN A 191 -3.19 -18.38 16.19
CA ASN A 191 -1.77 -18.01 16.33
C ASN A 191 -1.28 -17.25 15.09
N LEU A 192 -1.20 -15.93 15.20
CA LEU A 192 -0.80 -15.03 14.13
C LEU A 192 0.72 -14.98 13.90
N ASN A 193 1.54 -15.51 14.82
CA ASN A 193 2.98 -15.66 14.57
C ASN A 193 3.31 -16.84 13.65
N ALA A 194 2.36 -17.75 13.44
CA ALA A 194 2.54 -18.98 12.69
C ALA A 194 1.62 -19.05 11.46
N ILE A 195 1.56 -17.97 10.67
CA ILE A 195 0.83 -17.97 9.40
C ILE A 195 1.40 -19.08 8.49
N PRO A 196 0.55 -19.99 7.96
CA PRO A 196 1.01 -21.05 7.08
C PRO A 196 1.74 -20.52 5.86
N LYS A 197 2.89 -21.11 5.53
CA LYS A 197 3.63 -20.82 4.30
C LYS A 197 2.99 -21.56 3.13
N SER A 198 3.04 -20.99 1.94
CA SER A 198 2.70 -21.69 0.71
C SER A 198 3.95 -22.30 0.07
N LYS A 199 3.99 -23.64 -0.03
CA LYS A 199 5.09 -24.36 -0.69
C LYS A 199 5.12 -24.10 -2.21
N ASN A 200 3.93 -24.04 -2.82
CA ASN A 200 3.74 -23.81 -4.25
C ASN A 200 2.81 -22.62 -4.50
N PRO A 201 3.25 -21.37 -4.26
CA PRO A 201 2.38 -20.20 -4.36
C PRO A 201 1.70 -20.04 -5.71
N HIS A 202 2.38 -20.43 -6.79
CA HIS A 202 1.86 -20.31 -8.16
C HIS A 202 0.62 -21.18 -8.42
N THR A 203 0.44 -22.26 -7.67
CA THR A 203 -0.69 -23.20 -7.85
C THR A 203 -1.66 -23.21 -6.66
N SER A 204 -1.22 -22.75 -5.49
CA SER A 204 -2.01 -22.82 -4.25
C SER A 204 -2.52 -21.45 -3.76
N LEU A 205 -2.07 -20.35 -4.36
CA LEU A 205 -2.54 -19.01 -4.05
C LEU A 205 -3.02 -18.33 -5.34
N PRO A 206 -4.00 -17.41 -5.23
CA PRO A 206 -4.38 -16.56 -6.35
C PRO A 206 -3.18 -15.71 -6.83
N PRO A 207 -3.06 -15.43 -8.13
CA PRO A 207 -2.05 -14.51 -8.66
C PRO A 207 -2.11 -13.14 -7.98
N ASN A 208 -0.94 -12.55 -7.72
CA ASN A 208 -0.83 -11.22 -7.12
C ASN A 208 0.10 -10.34 -7.97
N PRO A 209 -0.39 -9.82 -9.11
CA PRO A 209 0.43 -8.97 -9.98
C PRO A 209 0.93 -7.70 -9.29
N SER A 210 0.20 -7.15 -8.32
CA SER A 210 0.70 -6.02 -7.52
C SER A 210 2.01 -6.36 -6.82
N LEU A 211 2.11 -7.55 -6.19
CA LEU A 211 3.36 -8.00 -5.54
C LEU A 211 4.48 -8.27 -6.55
N ASP A 212 4.14 -8.78 -7.75
CA ASP A 212 5.12 -9.00 -8.82
C ASP A 212 5.72 -7.67 -9.31
N PHE A 213 4.87 -6.69 -9.64
CA PHE A 213 5.29 -5.35 -10.08
C PHE A 213 5.98 -4.57 -8.95
N TRP A 214 5.52 -4.70 -7.71
CA TRP A 214 6.19 -4.13 -6.55
C TRP A 214 7.60 -4.68 -6.38
N SER A 215 7.78 -6.00 -6.46
CA SER A 215 9.09 -6.66 -6.32
C SER A 215 10.05 -6.19 -7.40
N TRP A 216 9.57 -6.08 -8.64
CA TRP A 216 10.33 -5.46 -9.73
C TRP A 216 10.69 -4.01 -9.41
N SER A 217 9.73 -3.20 -8.93
CA SER A 217 9.96 -1.79 -8.66
C SER A 217 11.03 -1.58 -7.58
N ALA A 218 11.08 -2.44 -6.56
CA ALA A 218 12.13 -2.40 -5.55
C ALA A 218 13.52 -2.63 -6.15
N LEU A 219 13.65 -3.62 -7.06
CA LEU A 219 14.90 -3.87 -7.78
C LEU A 219 15.27 -2.71 -8.72
N SER A 220 14.32 -2.28 -9.56
CA SER A 220 14.54 -1.26 -10.58
C SER A 220 14.87 0.10 -9.97
N LEU A 221 14.25 0.44 -8.85
CA LEU A 221 14.47 1.71 -8.13
C LEU A 221 15.58 1.60 -7.09
N GLN A 222 16.21 0.42 -6.93
CA GLN A 222 17.27 0.20 -5.94
C GLN A 222 16.84 0.48 -4.48
N TYR A 223 15.65 0.00 -4.13
CA TYR A 223 15.02 0.21 -2.82
C TYR A 223 15.10 -1.05 -1.95
N ALA A 224 15.71 -0.94 -0.76
CA ALA A 224 15.86 -2.03 0.21
C ALA A 224 14.99 -1.84 1.47
N GLY A 225 13.90 -1.07 1.35
CA GLY A 225 12.93 -0.86 2.41
C GLY A 225 13.13 0.42 3.24
N PRO A 226 12.19 0.67 4.18
CA PRO A 226 12.15 1.89 4.96
C PRO A 226 13.14 1.92 6.12
N THR A 227 13.68 3.10 6.39
CA THR A 227 14.55 3.42 7.52
C THR A 227 13.89 4.47 8.41
N SER A 228 14.38 4.66 9.64
CA SER A 228 13.84 5.66 10.58
C SER A 228 13.89 7.08 10.03
N SER A 229 14.93 7.40 9.24
CA SER A 229 15.06 8.64 8.48
C SER A 229 14.84 8.34 7.00
N GLN A 230 13.69 8.75 6.45
CA GLN A 230 13.44 8.73 5.01
C GLN A 230 13.04 10.10 4.50
N PRO A 231 13.61 10.55 3.36
CA PRO A 231 13.15 11.76 2.72
C PRO A 231 11.71 11.56 2.24
N LEU A 232 10.90 12.62 2.35
CA LEU A 232 9.58 12.67 1.73
C LEU A 232 9.75 12.80 0.21
N GLN A 233 9.92 11.66 -0.45
CA GLN A 233 10.10 11.57 -1.89
C GLN A 233 9.07 10.60 -2.50
N SER A 234 8.69 10.85 -3.75
CA SER A 234 7.87 9.96 -4.57
C SER A 234 8.64 9.56 -5.84
N HIS A 235 8.13 8.62 -6.61
CA HIS A 235 8.79 8.11 -7.81
C HIS A 235 7.85 8.05 -9.02
N HIS A 236 8.45 8.17 -10.21
CA HIS A 236 7.74 8.22 -11.50
C HIS A 236 6.91 6.96 -11.82
N VAL A 237 7.30 5.80 -11.26
CA VAL A 237 6.56 4.53 -11.42
C VAL A 237 5.27 4.50 -10.57
N LEU A 238 5.20 5.26 -9.48
CA LEU A 238 4.12 5.15 -8.48
C LEU A 238 2.72 5.39 -9.06
N PRO A 239 2.47 6.41 -9.91
CA PRO A 239 1.15 6.62 -10.49
C PRO A 239 0.67 5.42 -11.32
N ILE A 240 1.58 4.73 -12.03
CA ILE A 240 1.25 3.53 -12.81
C ILE A 240 0.75 2.42 -11.88
N LEU A 241 1.52 2.15 -10.82
CA LEU A 241 1.18 1.09 -9.86
C LEU A 241 -0.12 1.40 -9.12
N MET A 242 -0.31 2.64 -8.67
CA MET A 242 -1.53 3.06 -7.96
C MET A 242 -2.77 2.94 -8.84
N HIS A 243 -2.73 3.41 -10.09
CA HIS A 243 -3.88 3.32 -11.00
C HIS A 243 -4.28 1.89 -11.34
N HIS A 244 -3.33 0.95 -11.27
CA HIS A 244 -3.55 -0.44 -11.62
C HIS A 244 -3.84 -1.33 -10.40
N PHE A 245 -3.28 -1.04 -9.22
CA PHE A 245 -3.31 -1.95 -8.08
C PHE A 245 -3.74 -1.30 -6.75
N GLY A 246 -4.02 0.00 -6.74
CA GLY A 246 -4.31 0.75 -5.53
C GLY A 246 -3.05 1.19 -4.76
N CYS A 247 -3.25 1.81 -3.59
CA CYS A 247 -2.18 2.51 -2.88
C CYS A 247 -1.25 1.63 -2.03
N ALA A 248 -1.59 0.37 -1.81
CA ALA A 248 -0.80 -0.56 -0.99
C ALA A 248 -0.86 -1.98 -1.54
N THR A 249 0.24 -2.72 -1.41
CA THR A 249 0.36 -4.09 -1.93
C THR A 249 -0.04 -5.11 -0.86
N PRO A 250 -1.10 -5.92 -1.05
CA PRO A 250 -1.45 -6.99 -0.12
C PRO A 250 -0.45 -8.15 -0.17
N THR A 251 -0.18 -8.76 0.99
CA THR A 251 0.68 -9.95 1.12
C THR A 251 -0.09 -11.15 1.63
N HIS A 252 0.48 -12.35 1.47
CA HIS A 252 -0.12 -13.56 2.02
C HIS A 252 -0.28 -13.50 3.55
N GLU A 253 0.68 -12.92 4.27
CA GLU A 253 0.58 -12.73 5.73
C GLU A 253 -0.59 -11.80 6.07
N ALA A 254 -0.68 -10.63 5.43
CA ALA A 254 -1.74 -9.66 5.70
C ALA A 254 -3.14 -10.21 5.39
N LEU A 255 -3.32 -10.83 4.22
CA LEU A 255 -4.60 -11.43 3.83
C LEU A 255 -4.99 -12.58 4.77
N SER A 256 -4.02 -13.39 5.22
CA SER A 256 -4.27 -14.48 6.17
C SER A 256 -4.61 -13.98 7.57
N ILE A 257 -3.95 -12.93 8.05
CA ILE A 257 -4.28 -12.29 9.33
C ILE A 257 -5.71 -11.75 9.30
N LEU A 258 -6.08 -11.02 8.25
CA LEU A 258 -7.44 -10.52 8.09
C LEU A 258 -8.46 -11.65 8.02
N ARG A 259 -8.14 -12.74 7.31
CA ARG A 259 -8.98 -13.94 7.30
C ARG A 259 -9.20 -14.51 8.69
N LEU A 260 -8.13 -14.72 9.46
CA LEU A 260 -8.21 -15.31 10.80
C LEU A 260 -8.96 -14.38 11.77
N LEU A 261 -8.67 -13.08 11.77
CA LEU A 261 -9.30 -12.11 12.67
C LEU A 261 -10.73 -11.75 12.29
N SER A 262 -11.12 -11.93 11.02
CA SER A 262 -12.53 -11.82 10.61
C SER A 262 -13.40 -12.88 11.29
N ALA A 263 -12.84 -14.05 11.60
CA ALA A 263 -13.56 -15.20 12.15
C ALA A 263 -14.85 -15.53 11.35
N GLY A 264 -14.78 -15.40 10.02
CA GLY A 264 -15.91 -15.67 9.10
C GLY A 264 -16.89 -14.51 8.94
N ARG A 265 -16.72 -13.40 9.66
CA ARG A 265 -17.53 -12.19 9.49
C ARG A 265 -17.22 -11.50 8.17
N PRO A 266 -18.20 -10.83 7.55
CA PRO A 266 -17.96 -9.99 6.39
C PRO A 266 -17.00 -8.84 6.71
N ILE A 267 -16.24 -8.41 5.70
CA ILE A 267 -15.39 -7.23 5.75
C ILE A 267 -16.08 -6.11 4.97
N ALA A 268 -16.19 -4.93 5.56
CA ALA A 268 -16.53 -3.70 4.85
C ALA A 268 -15.22 -2.98 4.47
N ASP A 269 -14.84 -3.05 3.19
CA ASP A 269 -13.70 -2.33 2.61
C ASP A 269 -14.17 -0.91 2.25
N ILE A 270 -14.04 0.02 3.20
CA ILE A 270 -14.55 1.38 3.09
C ILE A 270 -13.50 2.29 2.45
N GLY A 271 -13.87 2.97 1.37
CA GLY A 271 -12.92 3.67 0.51
C GLY A 271 -12.11 2.69 -0.34
N SER A 272 -12.75 1.62 -0.82
CA SER A 272 -12.11 0.51 -1.54
C SER A 272 -11.36 0.91 -2.82
N GLY A 273 -11.56 2.12 -3.32
CA GLY A 273 -10.91 2.64 -4.52
C GLY A 273 -11.19 1.75 -5.73
N ASN A 274 -10.12 1.19 -6.30
CA ASN A 274 -10.25 0.30 -7.45
C ASN A 274 -10.60 -1.16 -7.09
N GLY A 275 -10.75 -1.47 -5.80
CA GLY A 275 -11.15 -2.78 -5.30
C GLY A 275 -10.08 -3.86 -5.34
N TYR A 276 -8.79 -3.53 -5.51
CA TYR A 276 -7.74 -4.56 -5.55
C TYR A 276 -7.65 -5.37 -4.26
N TRP A 277 -7.74 -4.72 -3.09
CA TRP A 277 -7.76 -5.40 -1.79
C TRP A 277 -9.00 -6.27 -1.63
N THR A 278 -10.19 -5.76 -2.00
CA THR A 278 -11.41 -6.56 -2.07
C THR A 278 -11.24 -7.80 -2.95
N HIS A 279 -10.69 -7.67 -4.17
CA HIS A 279 -10.45 -8.79 -5.07
C HIS A 279 -9.53 -9.85 -4.44
N MET A 280 -8.43 -9.42 -3.82
CA MET A 280 -7.48 -10.32 -3.18
C MET A 280 -8.06 -11.01 -1.94
N LEU A 281 -8.83 -10.30 -1.11
CA LEU A 281 -9.50 -10.88 0.07
C LEU A 281 -10.58 -11.89 -0.33
N ARG A 282 -11.38 -11.59 -1.37
CA ARG A 282 -12.37 -12.53 -1.92
C ARG A 282 -11.69 -13.80 -2.46
N SER A 283 -10.52 -13.66 -3.08
CA SER A 283 -9.71 -14.81 -3.52
C SER A 283 -9.12 -15.63 -2.37
N TYR A 284 -9.18 -15.12 -1.13
CA TYR A 284 -8.87 -15.84 0.11
C TYR A 284 -10.13 -16.40 0.80
N ASN A 285 -11.25 -16.47 0.08
CA ASN A 285 -12.56 -16.95 0.52
C ASN A 285 -13.18 -16.11 1.64
N LEU A 286 -12.94 -14.80 1.63
CA LEU A 286 -13.61 -13.85 2.52
C LEU A 286 -14.84 -13.23 1.83
N THR A 287 -15.88 -12.97 2.63
CA THR A 287 -17.00 -12.12 2.20
C THR A 287 -16.58 -10.68 2.39
N VAL A 288 -16.51 -9.90 1.30
CA VAL A 288 -16.08 -8.50 1.34
C VAL A 288 -17.06 -7.62 0.57
N HIS A 289 -17.52 -6.57 1.23
CA HIS A 289 -18.33 -5.50 0.67
C HIS A 289 -17.42 -4.30 0.36
N ALA A 290 -17.19 -4.04 -0.92
CA ALA A 290 -16.47 -2.86 -1.35
C ALA A 290 -17.40 -1.65 -1.34
N VAL A 291 -17.02 -0.61 -0.60
CA VAL A 291 -17.79 0.62 -0.48
C VAL A 291 -16.90 1.78 -0.88
N ASP A 292 -17.35 2.60 -1.82
CA ASP A 292 -16.60 3.76 -2.27
C ASP A 292 -17.55 4.84 -2.79
N ASN A 293 -17.16 6.11 -2.66
CA ASN A 293 -17.94 7.23 -3.14
C ASN A 293 -17.69 7.55 -4.64
N LEU A 294 -16.81 6.79 -5.28
CA LEU A 294 -16.43 6.85 -6.69
C LEU A 294 -15.87 8.21 -7.13
N GLN A 295 -15.28 8.97 -6.19
CA GLN A 295 -14.65 10.26 -6.50
C GLN A 295 -13.30 10.11 -7.21
N SER A 296 -12.58 9.01 -6.94
CA SER A 296 -11.28 8.72 -7.54
C SER A 296 -11.45 8.00 -8.88
N GLU A 297 -10.70 8.44 -9.88
CA GLU A 297 -10.65 7.78 -11.19
C GLU A 297 -9.47 6.82 -11.25
N TRP A 298 -9.78 5.54 -11.48
CA TRP A 298 -8.78 4.48 -11.62
C TRP A 298 -8.70 4.02 -13.06
N ARG A 299 -7.51 3.59 -13.48
CA ARG A 299 -7.36 3.01 -14.83
C ARG A 299 -7.90 1.59 -14.85
N THR A 300 -7.55 0.81 -13.82
CA THR A 300 -8.04 -0.55 -13.63
C THR A 300 -8.87 -0.64 -12.36
N ASN A 301 -10.10 -1.13 -12.47
CA ASN A 301 -10.93 -1.64 -11.39
C ASN A 301 -10.86 -3.18 -11.38
N TRP A 302 -10.85 -3.78 -10.20
CA TRP A 302 -10.70 -5.24 -10.02
C TRP A 302 -11.99 -5.95 -9.63
N ILE A 303 -13.04 -5.18 -9.40
CA ILE A 303 -14.38 -5.65 -9.07
C ILE A 303 -15.39 -4.78 -9.82
N ALA A 304 -16.56 -5.35 -10.12
CA ALA A 304 -17.63 -4.65 -10.85
C ALA A 304 -18.78 -4.20 -9.94
N ASP A 305 -18.77 -4.64 -8.68
CA ASP A 305 -19.87 -4.56 -7.72
C ASP A 305 -19.56 -3.63 -6.54
N THR A 306 -18.77 -2.58 -6.76
CA THR A 306 -18.53 -1.55 -5.75
C THR A 306 -19.85 -0.86 -5.38
N ILE A 307 -20.15 -0.79 -4.08
CA ILE A 307 -21.34 -0.14 -3.54
C ILE A 307 -21.09 1.37 -3.52
N PRO A 308 -21.84 2.18 -4.30
CA PRO A 308 -21.65 3.62 -4.37
C PRO A 308 -22.25 4.31 -3.13
N SER A 309 -21.44 4.48 -2.09
CA SER A 309 -21.85 5.09 -0.83
C SER A 309 -20.66 5.75 -0.15
N ASP A 310 -20.90 6.82 0.63
CA ASP A 310 -19.93 7.17 1.66
C ASP A 310 -19.99 6.13 2.79
N GLY A 311 -18.86 5.96 3.49
CA GLY A 311 -18.73 4.90 4.48
C GLY A 311 -19.60 5.09 5.73
N VAL A 312 -19.85 6.33 6.16
CA VAL A 312 -20.68 6.59 7.34
C VAL A 312 -22.14 6.24 7.05
N THR A 313 -22.65 6.65 5.88
CA THR A 313 -23.98 6.28 5.40
C THR A 313 -24.11 4.77 5.25
N TYR A 314 -23.11 4.10 4.67
CA TYR A 314 -23.11 2.65 4.54
C TYR A 314 -23.20 1.96 5.91
N LEU A 315 -22.37 2.38 6.88
CA LEU A 315 -22.40 1.84 8.22
C LEU A 315 -23.76 2.03 8.89
N ALA A 316 -24.36 3.22 8.78
CA ALA A 316 -25.69 3.50 9.34
C ALA A 316 -26.77 2.56 8.77
N GLN A 317 -26.73 2.25 7.48
CA GLN A 317 -27.65 1.32 6.82
C GLN A 317 -27.43 -0.15 7.21
N HIS A 318 -26.27 -0.49 7.77
CA HIS A 318 -25.87 -1.85 8.14
C HIS A 318 -25.66 -1.99 9.65
N ALA A 319 -26.54 -1.39 10.45
CA ALA A 319 -26.52 -1.45 11.92
C ALA A 319 -25.17 -1.03 12.53
N GLY A 320 -24.55 0.01 11.97
CA GLY A 320 -23.23 0.50 12.36
C GLY A 320 -22.09 -0.44 12.01
N GLY A 321 -22.31 -1.46 11.18
CA GLY A 321 -21.31 -2.49 10.87
C GLY A 321 -20.98 -3.40 12.06
N LYS A 322 -21.89 -3.53 13.04
CA LYS A 322 -21.62 -4.26 14.30
C LYS A 322 -21.12 -5.70 14.14
N ASP A 323 -21.58 -6.38 13.08
CA ASP A 323 -21.24 -7.79 12.80
C ASP A 323 -20.17 -7.94 11.70
N MET A 324 -19.49 -6.85 11.34
CA MET A 324 -18.48 -6.81 10.28
C MET A 324 -17.09 -6.52 10.86
N VAL A 325 -16.06 -6.66 10.02
CA VAL A 325 -14.75 -6.01 10.21
C VAL A 325 -14.70 -4.80 9.29
N MET A 326 -14.34 -3.63 9.81
CA MET A 326 -14.09 -2.45 8.98
C MET A 326 -12.63 -2.45 8.51
N LEU A 327 -12.42 -2.42 7.19
CA LEU A 327 -11.11 -2.27 6.56
C LEU A 327 -11.01 -0.88 5.92
N LEU A 328 -9.92 -0.18 6.20
CA LEU A 328 -9.54 1.08 5.58
C LEU A 328 -8.20 0.89 4.88
N VAL A 329 -8.18 0.99 3.55
CA VAL A 329 -6.93 0.95 2.79
C VAL A 329 -6.56 2.36 2.35
N TYR A 330 -5.48 2.88 2.90
CA TYR A 330 -4.93 4.20 2.62
C TYR A 330 -5.97 5.33 2.82
N PRO A 331 -6.63 5.42 4.00
CA PRO A 331 -7.66 6.41 4.24
C PRO A 331 -7.17 7.82 3.94
N VAL A 332 -8.03 8.65 3.35
CA VAL A 332 -7.68 10.01 2.96
C VAL A 332 -7.42 10.89 4.19
N VAL A 333 -6.47 11.81 4.05
CA VAL A 333 -6.10 12.75 5.13
C VAL A 333 -7.18 13.80 5.39
N GLY A 334 -7.96 14.18 4.37
CA GLY A 334 -8.91 15.30 4.48
C GLY A 334 -8.24 16.65 4.74
N GLY A 335 -9.03 17.73 4.89
CA GLY A 335 -8.53 19.04 5.30
C GLY A 335 -7.57 19.73 4.33
N SER A 336 -7.64 19.40 3.04
CA SER A 336 -6.85 20.04 1.99
C SER A 336 -7.65 21.16 1.29
N VAL A 337 -7.13 21.68 0.18
CA VAL A 337 -7.66 22.82 -0.60
C VAL A 337 -9.14 22.64 -1.02
N ALA A 338 -9.66 21.41 -1.03
CA ALA A 338 -11.06 21.10 -1.33
C ALA A 338 -12.03 21.33 -0.14
N GLY A 339 -11.54 21.81 1.01
CA GLY A 339 -12.32 21.99 2.23
C GLY A 339 -12.41 20.73 3.09
N GLY A 340 -12.97 20.89 4.30
CA GLY A 340 -13.12 19.85 5.32
C GLY A 340 -12.09 19.94 6.45
N THR A 341 -12.24 19.10 7.47
CA THR A 341 -11.33 19.03 8.61
C THR A 341 -10.33 17.89 8.40
N GLU A 342 -9.06 18.12 8.71
CA GLU A 342 -8.05 17.04 8.73
C GLU A 342 -8.55 15.85 9.55
N GLY A 343 -8.41 14.65 9.02
CA GLY A 343 -8.81 13.42 9.69
C GLY A 343 -10.32 13.17 9.77
N SER A 344 -11.16 14.04 9.23
CA SER A 344 -12.63 13.92 9.34
C SER A 344 -13.17 12.61 8.79
N PHE A 345 -12.65 12.12 7.66
CA PHE A 345 -13.03 10.83 7.09
C PHE A 345 -12.78 9.69 8.09
N THR A 346 -11.55 9.58 8.60
CA THR A 346 -11.17 8.53 9.54
C THR A 346 -11.91 8.66 10.87
N ARG A 347 -12.03 9.88 11.42
CA ARG A 347 -12.74 10.14 12.69
C ARG A 347 -14.22 9.76 12.59
N GLY A 348 -14.90 10.24 11.55
CA GLY A 348 -16.32 9.97 11.34
C GLY A 348 -16.61 8.48 11.20
N LEU A 349 -15.74 7.72 10.51
CA LEU A 349 -15.88 6.27 10.40
C LEU A 349 -15.67 5.55 11.73
N VAL A 350 -14.63 5.90 12.49
CA VAL A 350 -14.36 5.27 13.79
C VAL A 350 -15.50 5.56 14.78
N GLU A 351 -16.05 6.77 14.77
CA GLU A 351 -17.19 7.16 15.61
C GLU A 351 -18.50 6.44 15.21
N ALA A 352 -18.78 6.36 13.90
CA ALA A 352 -19.97 5.71 13.37
C ALA A 352 -19.94 4.19 13.54
N TYR A 353 -18.74 3.59 13.49
CA TYR A 353 -18.57 2.15 13.55
C TYR A 353 -18.95 1.59 14.92
N LYS A 354 -19.81 0.58 14.92
CA LYS A 354 -20.32 -0.15 16.10
C LYS A 354 -19.76 -1.57 16.21
N GLY A 355 -18.96 -2.01 15.25
CA GLY A 355 -18.25 -3.28 15.33
C GLY A 355 -17.07 -3.25 16.29
N ASP A 356 -16.34 -4.36 16.35
CA ASP A 356 -15.31 -4.60 17.36
C ASP A 356 -13.88 -4.70 16.78
N THR A 357 -13.73 -4.70 15.46
CA THR A 357 -12.44 -4.93 14.78
C THR A 357 -12.27 -3.93 13.64
N ILE A 358 -11.19 -3.16 13.67
CA ILE A 358 -10.78 -2.24 12.59
C ILE A 358 -9.44 -2.69 12.07
N ALA A 359 -9.33 -2.85 10.75
CA ALA A 359 -8.07 -3.01 10.05
C ALA A 359 -7.76 -1.74 9.26
N VAL A 360 -6.51 -1.27 9.35
CA VAL A 360 -6.04 -0.12 8.58
C VAL A 360 -4.76 -0.51 7.86
N VAL A 361 -4.73 -0.28 6.55
CA VAL A 361 -3.55 -0.41 5.71
C VAL A 361 -3.09 0.99 5.33
N GLY A 362 -1.81 1.28 5.52
CA GLY A 362 -1.21 2.53 5.05
C GLY A 362 0.08 2.85 5.77
N THR A 363 0.46 4.12 5.74
CA THR A 363 1.79 4.53 6.18
C THR A 363 1.93 4.44 7.70
N GLN A 364 3.03 3.83 8.16
CA GLN A 364 3.36 3.76 9.58
C GLN A 364 4.31 4.85 10.06
N ASN A 365 4.89 5.62 9.14
CA ASN A 365 5.64 6.83 9.46
C ASN A 365 4.77 8.10 9.37
N GLY A 366 5.23 9.19 9.98
CA GLY A 366 4.55 10.49 10.00
C GLY A 366 4.63 11.27 8.67
N ASN A 367 4.58 10.58 7.53
CA ASN A 367 4.75 11.22 6.22
C ASN A 367 3.51 12.02 5.75
N GLY A 368 2.40 11.92 6.48
CA GLY A 368 1.19 12.68 6.27
C GLY A 368 0.37 12.26 5.04
N TYR A 369 0.51 11.03 4.55
CA TYR A 369 -0.25 10.52 3.40
C TYR A 369 -1.47 9.67 3.79
N THR A 370 -1.54 9.16 5.02
CA THR A 370 -2.57 8.21 5.44
C THR A 370 -3.32 8.74 6.66
N GLY A 371 -4.62 8.99 6.50
CA GLY A 371 -5.56 9.33 7.56
C GLY A 371 -5.39 10.73 8.14
N PHE A 372 -4.16 11.13 8.48
CA PHE A 372 -3.82 12.39 9.11
C PHE A 372 -2.48 12.93 8.57
N ARG A 373 -2.28 14.24 8.64
CA ARG A 373 -1.05 14.89 8.22
C ARG A 373 0.01 14.84 9.32
N GLY A 374 -0.42 15.11 10.56
CA GLY A 374 0.47 15.28 11.72
C GLY A 374 0.53 14.11 12.69
N MET A 375 -0.13 12.98 12.41
CA MET A 375 -0.12 11.79 13.28
C MET A 375 -0.27 10.51 12.46
N THR A 376 0.26 9.42 12.97
CA THR A 376 0.06 8.08 12.44
C THR A 376 -1.28 7.50 12.91
N MET A 377 -1.75 6.45 12.24
CA MET A 377 -2.96 5.75 12.69
C MET A 377 -2.77 5.12 14.08
N ALA A 378 -1.57 4.63 14.40
CA ALA A 378 -1.26 4.07 15.71
C ALA A 378 -1.34 5.12 16.83
N GLU A 379 -0.79 6.32 16.60
CA GLU A 379 -0.87 7.44 17.55
C GLU A 379 -2.30 7.93 17.75
N TYR A 380 -3.06 8.07 16.64
CA TYR A 380 -4.47 8.44 16.71
C TYR A 380 -5.27 7.44 17.55
N MET A 381 -5.14 6.14 17.28
CA MET A 381 -5.89 5.12 18.01
C MET A 381 -5.48 5.07 19.49
N ALA A 382 -4.19 5.20 19.81
CA ALA A 382 -3.71 5.18 21.19
C ALA A 382 -4.17 6.40 22.00
N ARG A 383 -4.15 7.60 21.38
CA ARG A 383 -4.43 8.87 22.07
C ARG A 383 -5.91 9.20 22.14
N GLU A 384 -6.66 8.93 21.07
CA GLU A 384 -8.02 9.44 20.89
C GLU A 384 -9.08 8.34 20.95
N GLN A 385 -8.68 7.07 20.93
CA GLN A 385 -9.60 5.91 20.88
C GLN A 385 -9.20 4.86 21.92
N PRO A 386 -9.11 5.22 23.22
CA PRO A 386 -8.49 4.36 24.23
C PRO A 386 -9.18 3.00 24.37
N GLU A 387 -10.47 2.86 24.09
CA GLU A 387 -11.18 1.58 24.14
C GLU A 387 -10.67 0.55 23.11
N TRP A 388 -9.88 0.98 22.13
CA TRP A 388 -9.30 0.13 21.11
C TRP A 388 -7.89 -0.30 21.47
N VAL A 389 -7.67 -1.62 21.46
CA VAL A 389 -6.38 -2.26 21.68
C VAL A 389 -5.77 -2.59 20.34
N LYS A 390 -4.54 -2.12 20.08
CA LYS A 390 -3.76 -2.55 18.92
C LYS A 390 -3.39 -4.02 19.10
N VAL A 391 -3.79 -4.88 18.17
CA VAL A 391 -3.52 -6.33 18.22
C VAL A 391 -2.51 -6.79 17.18
N VAL A 392 -2.39 -6.07 16.07
CA VAL A 392 -1.43 -6.34 15.00
C VAL A 392 -0.86 -5.02 14.47
N GLN A 393 0.45 -5.01 14.22
CA GLN A 393 1.15 -4.12 13.31
C GLN A 393 2.19 -4.94 12.56
N ILE A 394 2.04 -5.14 11.26
CA ILE A 394 3.03 -5.85 10.44
C ILE A 394 3.45 -5.00 9.25
N PRO A 395 4.73 -5.07 8.82
CA PRO A 395 5.17 -4.35 7.65
C PRO A 395 4.49 -4.88 6.39
N LEU A 396 4.27 -3.98 5.44
CA LEU A 396 3.82 -4.29 4.09
C LEU A 396 4.88 -3.91 3.05
N PRO A 397 4.80 -4.50 1.83
CA PRO A 397 5.64 -4.11 0.73
C PRO A 397 5.45 -2.62 0.45
N SER A 398 6.50 -1.85 0.74
CA SER A 398 6.45 -0.39 0.65
C SER A 398 6.98 0.06 -0.69
N PHE A 399 6.27 0.96 -1.38
CA PHE A 399 6.83 1.65 -2.53
C PHE A 399 8.07 2.47 -2.12
N ALA A 400 8.98 2.75 -3.06
CA ALA A 400 10.22 3.45 -2.72
C ALA A 400 9.93 4.82 -2.08
N GLY A 401 10.57 5.10 -0.94
CA GLY A 401 10.31 6.30 -0.13
C GLY A 401 9.03 6.27 0.70
N LYS A 402 8.37 5.11 0.81
CA LYS A 402 7.22 4.86 1.67
C LYS A 402 7.54 3.84 2.75
N ASP A 403 6.69 3.79 3.76
CA ASP A 403 6.78 2.89 4.90
C ASP A 403 5.37 2.41 5.27
N GLU A 404 4.96 1.29 4.71
CA GLU A 404 3.60 0.79 4.73
C GLU A 404 3.42 -0.34 5.76
N ALA A 405 2.27 -0.38 6.42
CA ALA A 405 1.93 -1.42 7.38
C ALA A 405 0.44 -1.78 7.35
N LEU A 406 0.12 -2.96 7.88
CA LEU A 406 -1.21 -3.33 8.32
C LEU A 406 -1.29 -3.17 9.83
N PHE A 407 -2.26 -2.39 10.29
CA PHE A 407 -2.67 -2.28 11.68
C PHE A 407 -4.00 -2.99 11.88
N VAL A 408 -4.18 -3.69 13.00
CA VAL A 408 -5.49 -4.18 13.43
C VAL A 408 -5.72 -3.78 14.88
N PHE A 409 -6.89 -3.23 15.14
CA PHE A 409 -7.35 -2.80 16.45
C PHE A 409 -8.64 -3.53 16.81
N GLN A 410 -8.78 -3.88 18.08
CA GLN A 410 -9.98 -4.54 18.60
C GLN A 410 -10.50 -3.83 19.86
N ARG A 411 -11.80 -3.91 20.10
CA ARG A 411 -12.44 -3.44 21.34
C ARG A 411 -13.46 -4.45 21.86
N GLY A 412 -14.01 -4.19 23.04
CA GLY A 412 -15.05 -5.05 23.65
C GLY A 412 -14.54 -6.46 23.93
N GLU A 413 -15.40 -7.47 23.78
CA GLU A 413 -15.07 -8.87 24.13
C GLU A 413 -13.94 -9.48 23.30
N ARG A 414 -13.64 -8.94 22.11
CA ARG A 414 -12.52 -9.39 21.28
C ARG A 414 -11.19 -8.73 21.62
N ALA A 415 -11.21 -7.58 22.29
CA ALA A 415 -9.97 -6.95 22.70
C ALA A 415 -9.29 -7.83 23.75
N PRO A 416 -8.02 -8.21 23.53
CA PRO A 416 -7.26 -8.84 24.60
C PRO A 416 -7.02 -7.82 25.73
N PRO A 417 -6.65 -8.28 26.94
CA PRO A 417 -6.21 -7.39 28.01
C PRO A 417 -5.10 -6.47 27.50
N ARG A 418 -5.12 -5.21 27.93
CA ARG A 418 -4.08 -4.27 27.52
C ARG A 418 -2.71 -4.76 28.01
N ASP A 419 -1.72 -4.61 27.14
CA ASP A 419 -0.33 -4.86 27.48
C ASP A 419 0.15 -3.74 28.43
N GLU A 420 0.19 -4.03 29.74
CA GLU A 420 0.62 -3.08 30.77
C GLU A 420 2.07 -2.60 30.57
N GLY A 421 2.85 -3.26 29.70
CA GLY A 421 4.24 -2.91 29.39
C GLY A 421 4.43 -1.80 28.36
N LEU A 422 3.42 -1.43 27.57
CA LEU A 422 3.55 -0.42 26.50
C LEU A 422 3.27 1.03 26.97
N GLY A 423 2.89 1.22 28.24
CA GLY A 423 2.55 2.52 28.82
C GLY A 423 3.72 3.29 29.48
N LYS A 424 4.92 2.69 29.56
CA LYS A 424 6.12 3.39 30.05
C LYS A 424 6.93 3.88 28.85
N ALA A 425 6.50 4.98 28.24
CA ALA A 425 7.43 5.83 27.53
C ALA A 425 8.48 6.29 28.55
N GLU A 426 9.75 6.07 28.26
CA GLU A 426 10.87 6.57 29.05
C GLU A 426 10.78 8.09 29.13
N ASP A 427 10.33 8.60 30.27
CA ASP A 427 10.60 9.97 30.70
C ASP A 427 12.08 10.06 31.10
N GLY A 428 12.94 9.99 30.07
CA GLY A 428 14.38 10.14 30.18
C GLY A 428 14.77 11.59 29.92
N SER A 429 14.32 12.52 30.76
CA SER A 429 14.79 13.91 30.73
C SER A 429 14.44 14.65 32.03
N LYS A 430 15.31 14.48 33.04
CA LYS A 430 15.93 15.55 33.86
C LYS A 430 16.44 14.94 35.16
N ASP A 431 17.76 14.77 35.22
CA ASP A 431 18.61 15.24 36.32
C ASP A 431 20.02 14.64 36.16
N ALA A 432 20.91 15.42 35.54
CA ALA A 432 22.36 15.46 35.76
C ALA A 432 22.91 16.74 35.13
#